data_AF-A0A7J5EJN2-F1
#
_entry.id   AF-A0A7J5EJN2-F1
#
_cell.length_a   1.000
_cell.length_b   1.000
_cell.length_c   1.000
_cell.angle_alpha   90.00
_cell.angle_beta   90.00
_cell.angle_gamma   90.00
#
_symmetry.space_group_name_H-M   'P 1'
#
loop_
_entity.id
_entity.type
_entity.pdbx_description
1 polymer ?
#
loop_
_entity_poly.entity_id
_entity_poly.type
_entity_poly.pdbx_seq_one_letter_code
_entity_poly.pdbx_strand_id
1 'polypeptide(L)'
;MWFSGSSFSPGPASLRRVTTRTRGNTDQLPAADRAALERERIRFVLALGRALHHYGTPAHRLEEALAIVCRELGLHAEVLATPTFLTVRFGDPAELRTSMMRVTPPELDLAKLAKLDALADRVSDRELDPVAGLEQIAAIEQSPRAWGVVPETITAALTPAAVTVFFGGGARDIAAAAAVGLVIGVLALV
;
A
#
# COMPACT_ATOMS: atom_id res chain seq x y z
N MET A 1 56.45 39.89 14.52
CA MET A 1 57.07 38.76 15.24
C MET A 1 56.15 37.56 15.08
N TRP A 2 56.56 36.62 14.21
CA TRP A 2 56.40 35.16 14.34
C TRP A 2 55.02 34.49 14.11
N PHE A 3 54.94 33.81 12.95
CA PHE A 3 54.39 32.46 12.63
C PHE A 3 52.90 32.14 12.90
N SER A 4 52.19 31.30 12.16
CA SER A 4 52.42 30.46 10.97
C SER A 4 51.03 29.98 10.53
N GLY A 5 50.81 29.83 9.22
CA GLY A 5 49.57 29.30 8.69
C GLY A 5 49.27 27.87 9.14
N SER A 6 47.99 27.58 9.32
CA SER A 6 47.43 26.24 9.27
C SER A 6 46.31 26.23 8.23
N SER A 7 46.56 25.47 7.17
CA SER A 7 45.66 25.17 6.07
C SER A 7 44.39 24.47 6.57
N PHE A 8 43.24 25.09 6.37
CA PHE A 8 41.94 24.44 6.55
C PHE A 8 41.69 23.52 5.34
N SER A 9 41.88 22.21 5.55
CA SER A 9 41.55 21.17 4.57
C SER A 9 40.09 20.76 4.75
N PRO A 10 39.20 20.91 3.75
CA PRO A 10 37.87 20.33 3.84
C PRO A 10 37.99 18.82 3.67
N GLY A 11 37.82 18.09 4.78
CA GLY A 11 37.68 16.64 4.74
C GLY A 11 36.51 16.25 3.85
N PRO A 12 36.61 15.15 3.08
CA PRO A 12 35.54 14.76 2.18
C PRO A 12 34.31 14.34 3.00
N ALA A 13 33.27 15.16 2.95
CA ALA A 13 31.94 14.77 3.39
C ALA A 13 31.50 13.59 2.53
N SER A 14 31.57 12.39 3.12
CA SER A 14 31.15 11.15 2.52
C SER A 14 29.63 11.19 2.34
N LEU A 15 29.18 11.77 1.23
CA LEU A 15 27.87 11.52 0.68
C LEU A 15 27.79 10.01 0.48
N ARG A 16 27.05 9.32 1.36
CA ARG A 16 26.62 7.95 1.13
C ARG A 16 25.82 7.98 -0.17
N ARG A 17 26.51 7.68 -1.25
CA ARG A 17 25.96 7.48 -2.58
C ARG A 17 24.89 6.42 -2.39
N VAL A 18 23.62 6.81 -2.48
CA VAL A 18 22.53 5.88 -2.73
C VAL A 18 22.93 5.17 -4.00
N THR A 19 23.44 3.95 -3.87
CA THR A 19 23.82 3.14 -5.01
C THR A 19 22.52 2.78 -5.71
N THR A 20 22.19 3.55 -6.75
CA THR A 20 21.35 3.07 -7.84
C THR A 20 21.90 1.70 -8.23
N ARG A 21 21.21 0.63 -7.80
CA ARG A 21 21.51 -0.74 -8.18
C ARG A 21 21.10 -0.88 -9.64
N THR A 22 21.94 -0.35 -10.52
CA THR A 22 22.01 -0.68 -11.94
C THR A 22 21.81 -2.18 -12.05
N ARG A 23 20.87 -2.62 -12.90
CA ARG A 23 20.49 -4.02 -13.22
C ARG A 23 21.68 -4.97 -13.05
N GLY A 24 21.92 -5.40 -11.83
CA GLY A 24 22.94 -6.38 -11.52
C GLY A 24 22.40 -7.68 -12.06
N ASN A 25 23.18 -8.35 -12.90
CA ASN A 25 22.83 -9.62 -13.51
C ASN A 25 22.50 -10.64 -12.39
N THR A 26 21.22 -10.69 -11.96
CA THR A 26 20.76 -11.60 -10.91
C THR A 26 21.04 -13.04 -11.30
N ASP A 27 21.18 -13.33 -12.59
CA ASP A 27 21.52 -14.66 -13.11
C ASP A 27 22.95 -15.09 -12.74
N GLN A 28 23.84 -14.15 -12.41
CA GLN A 28 25.21 -14.44 -11.94
C GLN A 28 25.32 -14.64 -10.43
N LEU A 29 24.26 -14.40 -9.66
CA LEU A 29 24.27 -14.66 -8.21
C LEU A 29 24.25 -16.17 -7.92
N PRO A 30 24.87 -16.61 -6.81
CA PRO A 30 24.71 -17.97 -6.31
C PRO A 30 23.23 -18.36 -6.20
N ALA A 31 22.91 -19.63 -6.51
CA ALA A 31 21.53 -20.11 -6.52
C ALA A 31 20.79 -19.88 -5.19
N ALA A 32 21.51 -19.97 -4.06
CA ALA A 32 20.95 -19.71 -2.73
C ALA A 32 20.50 -18.25 -2.55
N ASP A 33 21.28 -17.30 -3.05
CA ASP A 33 20.98 -15.87 -2.95
C ASP A 33 19.81 -15.49 -3.86
N ARG A 34 19.74 -16.06 -5.06
CA ARG A 34 18.59 -15.89 -5.96
C ARG A 34 17.29 -16.38 -5.31
N ALA A 35 17.33 -17.57 -4.72
CA ALA A 35 16.19 -18.14 -4.02
C ALA A 35 15.78 -17.31 -2.79
N ALA A 36 16.74 -16.67 -2.11
CA ALA A 36 16.44 -15.75 -1.00
C ALA A 36 15.72 -14.48 -1.46
N LEU A 37 16.23 -13.85 -2.53
CA LEU A 37 15.62 -12.66 -3.14
C LEU A 37 14.21 -12.96 -3.67
N GLU A 38 14.02 -14.11 -4.31
CA GLU A 38 12.70 -14.54 -4.78
C GLU A 38 11.73 -14.70 -3.60
N ARG A 39 12.15 -15.34 -2.50
CA ARG A 39 11.33 -15.46 -1.29
C ARG A 39 10.97 -14.11 -0.68
N GLU A 40 11.84 -13.12 -0.74
CA GLU A 40 11.56 -11.75 -0.28
C GLU A 40 10.52 -11.06 -1.15
N ARG A 41 10.65 -11.17 -2.48
CA ARG A 41 9.67 -10.63 -3.43
C ARG A 41 8.30 -11.29 -3.26
N ILE A 42 8.26 -12.61 -3.12
CA ILE A 42 7.02 -13.37 -2.86
C ILE A 42 6.37 -12.90 -1.55
N ARG A 43 7.15 -12.77 -0.46
CA ARG A 43 6.63 -12.27 0.81
C ARG A 43 6.03 -10.87 0.67
N PHE A 44 6.71 -9.98 -0.05
CA PHE A 44 6.19 -8.64 -0.33
C PHE A 44 4.87 -8.67 -1.10
N VAL A 45 4.79 -9.41 -2.22
CA VAL A 45 3.56 -9.53 -3.02
C VAL A 45 2.40 -10.06 -2.19
N LEU A 46 2.63 -11.09 -1.37
CA LEU A 46 1.60 -11.66 -0.51
C LEU A 46 1.11 -10.66 0.55
N ALA A 47 2.03 -9.93 1.18
CA ALA A 47 1.68 -8.90 2.17
C ALA A 47 0.92 -7.72 1.52
N LEU A 48 1.41 -7.23 0.37
CA LEU A 48 0.77 -6.16 -0.38
C LEU A 48 -0.64 -6.57 -0.83
N GLY A 49 -0.76 -7.76 -1.41
CA GLY A 49 -2.05 -8.29 -1.88
C GLY A 49 -3.05 -8.45 -0.75
N ARG A 50 -2.60 -8.94 0.41
CA ARG A 50 -3.43 -9.02 1.62
C ARG A 50 -3.89 -7.64 2.08
N ALA A 51 -2.98 -6.66 2.15
CA ALA A 51 -3.29 -5.31 2.61
C ALA A 51 -4.24 -4.58 1.65
N LEU A 52 -3.97 -4.59 0.35
CA LEU A 52 -4.84 -4.00 -0.67
C LEU A 52 -6.24 -4.62 -0.68
N HIS A 53 -6.32 -5.95 -0.54
CA HIS A 53 -7.60 -6.66 -0.45
C HIS A 53 -8.36 -6.27 0.81
N HIS A 54 -7.67 -6.22 1.95
CA HIS A 54 -8.23 -5.84 3.25
C HIS A 54 -8.82 -4.43 3.25
N TYR A 55 -8.15 -3.46 2.64
CA TYR A 55 -8.64 -2.07 2.55
C TYR A 55 -9.60 -1.81 1.37
N GLY A 56 -10.12 -2.87 0.74
CA GLY A 56 -11.28 -2.76 -0.17
C GLY A 56 -10.95 -2.62 -1.66
N THR A 57 -9.75 -3.02 -2.10
CA THR A 57 -9.45 -3.07 -3.54
C THR A 57 -10.36 -4.09 -4.24
N PRO A 58 -11.11 -3.69 -5.29
CA PRO A 58 -11.93 -4.63 -6.05
C PRO A 58 -11.11 -5.76 -6.66
N ALA A 59 -11.66 -6.98 -6.70
CA ALA A 59 -10.95 -8.19 -7.14
C ALA A 59 -10.20 -8.02 -8.47
N HIS A 60 -10.89 -7.54 -9.52
CA HIS A 60 -10.27 -7.33 -10.84
C HIS A 60 -9.09 -6.34 -10.80
N ARG A 61 -9.20 -5.25 -10.03
CA ARG A 61 -8.11 -4.27 -9.89
C ARG A 61 -6.96 -4.84 -9.07
N LEU A 62 -7.26 -5.63 -8.05
CA LEU A 62 -6.24 -6.29 -7.24
C LEU A 62 -5.46 -7.31 -8.08
N GLU A 63 -6.15 -8.12 -8.88
CA GLU A 63 -5.54 -9.09 -9.79
C GLU A 63 -4.62 -8.39 -10.79
N GLU A 64 -5.09 -7.30 -11.42
CA GLU A 64 -4.30 -6.51 -12.36
C GLU A 64 -3.06 -5.88 -11.69
N ALA A 65 -3.24 -5.24 -10.53
CA ALA A 65 -2.16 -4.59 -9.79
C ALA A 65 -1.09 -5.60 -9.35
N LEU A 66 -1.48 -6.72 -8.76
CA LEU A 66 -0.52 -7.75 -8.34
C LEU A 66 0.14 -8.44 -9.53
N ALA A 67 -0.55 -8.60 -10.65
CA ALA A 67 0.07 -9.09 -11.88
C ALA A 67 1.16 -8.13 -12.40
N ILE A 68 0.93 -6.80 -12.34
CA ILE A 68 1.94 -5.79 -12.69
C ILE A 68 3.15 -5.88 -11.75
N VAL A 69 2.92 -5.85 -10.43
CA VAL A 69 3.99 -5.92 -9.41
C VAL A 69 4.81 -7.20 -9.58
N CYS A 70 4.17 -8.35 -9.78
CA CYS A 70 4.87 -9.62 -10.01
C CYS A 70 5.77 -9.54 -11.24
N ARG A 71 5.28 -9.01 -12.37
CA ARG A 71 6.09 -8.87 -13.59
C ARG A 71 7.29 -7.96 -13.37
N GLU A 72 7.13 -6.81 -12.70
CA GLU A 72 8.24 -5.90 -12.44
C GLU A 72 9.29 -6.47 -11.49
N LEU A 73 8.87 -7.34 -10.56
CA LEU A 73 9.74 -8.09 -9.67
C LEU A 73 10.34 -9.35 -10.32
N GLY A 74 10.01 -9.65 -11.58
CA GLY A 74 10.47 -10.84 -12.30
C GLY A 74 9.92 -12.15 -11.72
N LEU A 75 8.72 -12.11 -11.15
CA LEU A 75 7.98 -13.27 -10.65
C LEU A 75 6.95 -13.71 -11.69
N HIS A 76 6.95 -15.00 -12.01
CA HIS A 76 5.85 -15.63 -12.73
C HIS A 76 4.76 -15.96 -11.72
N ALA A 77 3.61 -15.29 -11.83
CA ALA A 77 2.50 -15.51 -10.90
C ALA A 77 1.13 -15.43 -11.57
N GLU A 78 0.19 -16.17 -11.02
CA GLU A 78 -1.25 -16.05 -11.29
C GLU A 78 -1.98 -15.68 -10.01
N VAL A 79 -2.88 -14.71 -10.13
CA VAL A 79 -3.60 -14.11 -9.01
C VAL A 79 -5.08 -14.30 -9.24
N LEU A 80 -5.79 -14.75 -8.20
CA LEU A 80 -7.24 -14.85 -8.19
C LEU A 80 -7.76 -14.28 -6.87
N ALA A 81 -8.66 -13.32 -6.95
CA ALA A 81 -9.27 -12.67 -5.80
C ALA A 81 -10.78 -12.91 -5.77
N THR A 82 -11.29 -13.28 -4.60
CA THR A 82 -12.72 -13.30 -4.27
C THR A 82 -12.95 -12.37 -3.07
N PRO A 83 -14.20 -12.00 -2.72
CA PRO A 83 -14.45 -11.00 -1.67
C PRO A 83 -13.81 -11.26 -0.30
N THR A 84 -13.44 -12.51 0.01
CA THR A 84 -12.82 -12.86 1.31
C THR A 84 -11.59 -13.75 1.19
N PHE A 85 -11.09 -13.96 -0.04
CA PHE A 85 -10.01 -14.91 -0.31
C PHE A 85 -9.12 -14.40 -1.43
N LEU A 86 -7.81 -14.52 -1.22
CA LEU A 86 -6.79 -14.23 -2.22
C LEU A 86 -5.94 -15.48 -2.42
N THR A 87 -5.89 -15.96 -3.66
CA THR A 87 -5.03 -17.06 -4.09
C THR A 87 -3.96 -16.50 -5.01
N VAL A 88 -2.69 -16.81 -4.71
CA VAL A 88 -1.56 -16.44 -5.56
C VAL A 88 -0.72 -17.68 -5.81
N ARG A 89 -0.45 -17.96 -7.07
CA ARG A 89 0.34 -19.09 -7.53
C ARG A 89 1.64 -18.56 -8.13
N PHE A 90 2.80 -19.04 -7.69
CA PHE A 90 4.11 -18.62 -8.19
C PHE A 90 4.84 -19.76 -8.90
N GLY A 91 5.67 -19.42 -9.90
CA GLY A 91 6.56 -20.35 -10.60
C GLY A 91 6.01 -20.87 -11.93
N ASP A 92 6.80 -21.73 -12.58
CA ASP A 92 6.41 -22.38 -13.83
C ASP A 92 5.30 -23.41 -13.63
N PRO A 93 4.48 -23.72 -14.66
CA PRO A 93 3.38 -24.70 -14.57
C PRO A 93 3.76 -26.07 -13.98
N ALA A 94 5.03 -26.47 -14.03
CA ALA A 94 5.53 -27.73 -13.49
C ALA A 94 5.99 -27.66 -12.02
N GLU A 95 6.24 -26.47 -11.45
CA GLU A 95 6.79 -26.27 -10.10
C GLU A 95 6.02 -25.21 -9.28
N LEU A 96 4.70 -25.21 -9.43
CA LEU A 96 3.83 -24.16 -8.89
C LEU A 96 3.76 -24.20 -7.36
N ARG A 97 3.96 -23.05 -6.74
CA ARG A 97 3.72 -22.83 -5.31
C ARG A 97 2.47 -21.98 -5.12
N THR A 98 1.43 -22.58 -4.58
CA THR A 98 0.17 -21.89 -4.31
C THR A 98 0.13 -21.38 -2.87
N SER A 99 -0.06 -20.08 -2.71
CA SER A 99 -0.36 -19.43 -1.44
C SER A 99 -1.83 -19.03 -1.42
N MET A 100 -2.51 -19.36 -0.32
CA MET A 100 -3.92 -19.09 -0.13
C MET A 100 -4.09 -18.30 1.17
N MET A 101 -4.75 -17.16 1.08
CA MET A 101 -4.93 -16.26 2.20
C MET A 101 -6.39 -15.92 2.35
N ARG A 102 -6.95 -16.24 3.53
CA ARG A 102 -8.21 -15.63 3.95
C ARG A 102 -7.96 -14.17 4.29
N VAL A 103 -8.76 -13.32 3.70
CA VAL A 103 -8.78 -11.89 4.00
C VAL A 103 -10.15 -11.60 4.57
N THR A 104 -10.18 -11.32 5.86
CA THR A 104 -11.38 -10.79 6.49
C THR A 104 -11.51 -9.35 6.01
N PRO A 105 -12.62 -8.95 5.36
CA PRO A 105 -12.85 -7.55 5.02
C PRO A 105 -13.11 -6.76 6.32
N PRO A 106 -12.39 -5.67 6.60
CA PRO A 106 -12.81 -4.75 7.63
C PRO A 106 -12.73 -3.30 7.12
N GLU A 107 -12.86 -2.35 8.05
CA GLU A 107 -13.01 -0.91 7.80
C GLU A 107 -12.27 -0.38 6.57
N LEU A 108 -13.05 0.16 5.63
CA LEU A 108 -12.55 0.90 4.49
C LEU A 108 -11.78 2.12 4.98
N ASP A 109 -10.45 2.10 4.84
CA ASP A 109 -9.56 3.23 5.09
C ASP A 109 -8.90 3.65 3.77
N LEU A 110 -9.50 4.64 3.12
CA LEU A 110 -9.03 5.13 1.82
C LEU A 110 -7.65 5.80 1.91
N ALA A 111 -7.25 6.31 3.08
CA ALA A 111 -5.94 6.91 3.24
C ALA A 111 -4.85 5.84 3.30
N LYS A 112 -5.10 4.72 3.99
CA LYS A 112 -4.20 3.56 3.97
C LYS A 112 -4.16 2.90 2.61
N LEU A 113 -5.32 2.75 1.95
CA LEU A 113 -5.40 2.21 0.60
C LEU A 113 -4.54 3.02 -0.38
N ALA A 114 -4.67 4.36 -0.38
CA ALA A 114 -3.87 5.23 -1.25
C ALA A 114 -2.35 5.14 -0.96
N LYS A 115 -1.96 5.00 0.32
CA LYS A 115 -0.55 4.80 0.69
C LYS A 115 0.00 3.46 0.19
N LEU A 116 -0.80 2.40 0.24
CA LEU A 116 -0.41 1.08 -0.26
C LEU A 116 -0.28 1.07 -1.78
N ASP A 117 -1.18 1.74 -2.49
CA ASP A 117 -1.13 1.89 -3.95
C ASP A 117 0.15 2.62 -4.37
N ALA A 118 0.43 3.78 -3.76
CA ALA A 118 1.67 4.52 -4.00
C ALA A 118 2.93 3.72 -3.61
N LEU A 119 2.85 2.86 -2.59
CA LEU A 119 3.94 1.96 -2.23
C LEU A 119 4.17 0.88 -3.30
N ALA A 120 3.11 0.32 -3.85
CA ALA A 120 3.18 -0.66 -4.93
C ALA A 120 3.87 -0.07 -6.17
N ASP A 121 3.53 1.18 -6.53
CA ASP A 121 4.17 1.91 -7.63
C ASP A 121 5.66 2.10 -7.38
N ARG A 122 6.05 2.63 -6.21
CA ARG A 122 7.47 2.85 -5.86
C ARG A 122 8.31 1.58 -5.88
N VAL A 123 7.76 0.44 -5.47
CA VAL A 123 8.46 -0.86 -5.55
C VAL A 123 8.53 -1.36 -6.99
N SER A 124 7.46 -1.19 -7.77
CA SER A 124 7.42 -1.56 -9.20
C SER A 124 8.41 -0.74 -10.02
N ASP A 125 8.51 0.57 -9.74
CA ASP A 125 9.45 1.51 -10.35
C ASP A 125 10.90 1.33 -9.84
N ARG A 126 11.12 0.38 -8.92
CA ARG A 126 12.42 0.06 -8.32
C ARG A 126 13.04 1.20 -7.52
N GLU A 127 12.22 2.16 -7.07
CA GLU A 127 12.64 3.20 -6.14
C GLU A 127 12.80 2.68 -4.71
N LEU A 128 12.11 1.58 -4.39
CA LEU A 128 12.13 0.93 -3.09
C LEU A 128 12.32 -0.58 -3.22
N ASP A 129 13.18 -1.14 -2.37
CA ASP A 129 13.40 -2.60 -2.30
C ASP A 129 12.21 -3.32 -1.62
N PRO A 130 11.83 -4.54 -2.06
CA PRO A 130 10.73 -5.30 -1.47
C PRO A 130 10.83 -5.52 0.05
N VAL A 131 12.03 -5.65 0.61
CA VAL A 131 12.23 -5.81 2.06
C VAL A 131 11.85 -4.52 2.80
N ALA A 132 12.28 -3.36 2.29
CA ALA A 132 11.85 -2.07 2.82
C ALA A 132 10.35 -1.80 2.55
N GLY A 133 9.81 -2.36 1.47
CA GLY A 133 8.38 -2.36 1.18
C GLY A 133 7.56 -3.07 2.26
N LEU A 134 8.02 -4.24 2.73
CA LEU A 134 7.37 -4.96 3.82
C LEU A 134 7.32 -4.14 5.12
N GLU A 135 8.39 -3.44 5.45
CA GLU A 135 8.44 -2.55 6.62
C GLU A 135 7.46 -1.38 6.46
N GLN A 136 7.34 -0.80 5.26
CA GLN A 136 6.39 0.28 4.98
C GLN A 136 4.93 -0.20 5.03
N ILE A 137 4.61 -1.42 4.58
CA ILE A 137 3.27 -1.99 4.74
C ILE A 137 2.89 -2.04 6.22
N ALA A 138 3.77 -2.59 7.07
CA ALA A 138 3.51 -2.67 8.51
C ALA A 138 3.33 -1.29 9.15
N ALA A 139 4.13 -0.30 8.72
CA ALA A 139 3.99 1.08 9.19
C ALA A 139 2.67 1.73 8.75
N ILE A 140 2.20 1.46 7.53
CA ILE A 140 0.91 1.96 7.03
C ILE A 140 -0.24 1.32 7.82
N GLU A 141 -0.20 0.01 8.05
CA GLU A 141 -1.22 -0.71 8.82
C GLU A 141 -1.33 -0.15 10.25
N GLN A 142 -0.20 0.16 10.89
CA GLN A 142 -0.13 0.74 12.23
C GLN A 142 -0.39 2.25 12.26
N SER A 143 -0.48 2.92 11.11
CA SER A 143 -0.71 4.37 11.09
C SER A 143 -2.10 4.71 11.65
N PRO A 144 -2.21 5.83 12.40
CA PRO A 144 -3.49 6.27 12.95
C PRO A 144 -4.45 6.65 11.83
N ARG A 145 -5.74 6.77 12.17
CA ARG A 145 -6.77 7.29 11.26
C ARG A 145 -6.32 8.65 10.69
N ALA A 146 -6.50 8.81 9.39
CA ALA A 146 -6.07 10.03 8.69
C ALA A 146 -6.91 11.26 9.06
N TRP A 147 -8.16 11.04 9.46
CA TRP A 147 -9.11 12.10 9.79
C TRP A 147 -9.52 12.01 11.26
N GLY A 148 -9.75 13.18 11.84
CA GLY A 148 -10.30 13.28 13.19
C GLY A 148 -11.81 13.09 13.21
N VAL A 149 -12.33 12.87 14.41
CA VAL A 149 -13.76 12.66 14.70
C VAL A 149 -14.66 13.78 14.15
N VAL A 150 -14.22 15.04 14.25
CA VAL A 150 -15.03 16.21 13.87
C VAL A 150 -15.31 16.26 12.37
N PRO A 151 -14.30 16.27 11.47
CA PRO A 151 -14.57 16.26 10.03
C PRO A 151 -15.32 15.01 9.58
N GLU A 152 -15.04 13.83 10.15
CA GLU A 152 -15.79 12.60 9.85
C GLU A 152 -17.28 12.76 10.19
N THR A 153 -17.61 13.25 11.38
CA THR A 153 -18.99 13.50 11.83
C THR A 153 -19.71 14.52 10.94
N ILE A 154 -19.01 15.58 10.54
CA ILE A 154 -19.57 16.59 9.61
C ILE A 154 -19.87 15.95 8.26
N THR A 155 -18.96 15.14 7.71
CA THR A 155 -19.19 14.46 6.43
C THR A 155 -20.32 13.43 6.51
N ALA A 156 -20.52 12.79 7.66
CA ALA A 156 -21.64 11.89 7.90
C ALA A 156 -22.99 12.61 7.82
N ALA A 157 -23.07 13.88 8.22
CA ALA A 157 -24.24 14.73 8.04
C ALA A 157 -24.39 15.27 6.61
N LEU A 158 -23.31 15.77 6.02
CA LEU A 158 -23.35 16.42 4.70
C LEU A 158 -23.63 15.47 3.55
N THR A 159 -23.13 14.23 3.61
CA THR A 159 -23.28 13.24 2.53
C THR A 159 -24.74 12.91 2.22
N PRO A 160 -25.57 12.46 3.19
CA PRO A 160 -26.99 12.17 2.92
C PRO A 160 -27.78 13.44 2.59
N ALA A 161 -27.42 14.60 3.15
CA ALA A 161 -28.02 15.88 2.79
C ALA A 161 -27.80 16.23 1.31
N ALA A 162 -26.58 16.04 0.80
CA ALA A 162 -26.27 16.24 -0.61
C ALA A 162 -27.00 15.23 -1.51
N VAL A 163 -27.01 13.94 -1.13
CA VAL A 163 -27.75 12.89 -1.85
C VAL A 163 -29.24 13.22 -1.95
N THR A 164 -29.82 13.82 -0.91
CA THR A 164 -31.24 14.24 -0.92
C THR A 164 -31.51 15.32 -1.97
N VAL A 165 -30.58 16.26 -2.17
CA VAL A 165 -30.68 17.26 -3.26
C VAL A 165 -30.69 16.58 -4.63
N PHE A 166 -29.86 15.55 -4.84
CA PHE A 166 -29.82 14.80 -6.10
C PHE A 166 -31.15 14.11 -6.43
N PHE A 167 -31.89 13.66 -5.43
CA PHE A 167 -33.21 13.05 -5.61
C PHE A 167 -34.37 14.06 -5.66
N GLY A 168 -34.07 15.37 -5.66
CA GLY A 168 -35.07 16.43 -5.74
C GLY A 168 -35.78 16.74 -4.42
N GLY A 169 -35.19 16.37 -3.28
CA GLY A 169 -35.74 16.68 -1.95
C GLY A 169 -35.74 18.17 -1.63
N GLY A 170 -36.73 18.59 -0.83
CA GLY A 170 -36.85 19.98 -0.38
C GLY A 170 -36.01 20.28 0.86
N ALA A 171 -36.06 21.53 1.33
CA ALA A 171 -35.29 21.97 2.51
C ALA A 171 -35.56 21.15 3.78
N ARG A 172 -36.80 20.64 3.96
CA ARG A 172 -37.16 19.78 5.09
C ARG A 172 -36.50 18.41 5.00
N ASP A 173 -36.44 17.83 3.81
CA ASP A 173 -35.83 16.52 3.56
C ASP A 173 -34.31 16.59 3.77
N ILE A 174 -33.69 17.68 3.29
CA ILE A 174 -32.26 17.95 3.49
C ILE A 174 -31.94 18.08 4.97
N ALA A 175 -32.74 18.85 5.74
CA ALA A 175 -32.53 19.02 7.17
C ALA A 175 -32.71 17.69 7.93
N ALA A 176 -33.71 16.89 7.57
CA ALA A 176 -33.93 15.58 8.16
C ALA A 176 -32.76 14.62 7.86
N ALA A 177 -32.31 14.57 6.61
CA ALA A 177 -31.18 13.74 6.19
C ALA A 177 -29.87 14.14 6.88
N ALA A 178 -29.60 15.45 7.00
CA ALA A 178 -28.45 15.96 7.73
C ALA A 178 -28.50 15.60 9.22
N ALA A 179 -29.66 15.72 9.87
CA ALA A 179 -29.84 15.37 11.27
C ALA A 179 -29.61 13.87 11.52
N VAL A 180 -30.17 13.00 10.66
CA VAL A 180 -29.94 11.55 10.73
C VAL A 180 -28.47 11.23 10.53
N GLY A 181 -27.82 11.83 9.53
CA GLY A 181 -26.39 11.65 9.28
C GLY A 181 -25.51 12.10 10.44
N LEU A 182 -25.87 13.22 11.11
CA LEU A 182 -25.18 13.69 12.31
C LEU A 182 -25.31 12.69 13.47
N VAL A 183 -26.51 12.15 13.71
CA VAL A 183 -26.74 11.12 14.73
C VAL A 183 -25.89 9.89 14.46
N ILE A 184 -25.84 9.42 13.20
CA ILE A 184 -24.97 8.29 12.81
C ILE A 184 -23.50 8.63 13.07
N GLY A 185 -23.05 9.83 12.70
CA GLY A 185 -21.68 10.28 12.93
C GLY A 185 -21.29 10.27 14.41
N VAL A 186 -22.18 10.72 15.30
CA VAL A 186 -21.96 10.69 16.76
C VAL A 186 -21.96 9.25 17.29
N LEU A 187 -22.87 8.40 16.81
CA LEU A 187 -22.93 6.99 17.22
C LEU A 187 -21.67 6.21 16.83
N ALA A 188 -21.05 6.55 15.69
CA ALA A 188 -19.79 5.93 15.25
C ALA A 188 -18.58 6.26 16.14
N LEU A 189 -18.75 7.13 17.15
CA LEU A 189 -17.70 7.51 18.11
C LEU A 189 -17.70 6.63 19.37
N VAL A 190 -18.75 5.83 19.58
CA VAL A 190 -18.96 4.96 20.76
C VAL A 190 -18.54 3.54 20.43
#